data_AF-A0A420V7E3-F1
#
_entry.id   AF-A0A420V7E3-F1
#
_cell.length_a   1.000
_cell.length_b   1.000
_cell.length_c   1.000
_cell.angle_alpha   90.00
_cell.angle_beta   90.00
_cell.angle_gamma   90.00
#
_symmetry.space_group_name_H-M   'P 1'
#
loop_
_entity.id
_entity.type
_entity.pdbx_description
1 polymer ?
#
loop_
_entity_poly.entity_id
_entity_poly.type
_entity_poly.pdbx_seq_one_letter_code
_entity_poly.pdbx_strand_id
1 'polypeptide(L)'
;MKLTVVGCSGSFPSADSACSSYLVEADGFRLLLDMGNGALGELQRHCGLYDLDAVILSHLHADHCIDMCGYFVARYYRYEGGRPAAIPVYGPEGTEQRLSAAYDDVPSEKSMSEVFDFRTLKPGAFEIGPFTVHTDEVSHPVEAYGFRIEHGGRVLTYSGDTGPCEALTGLSEGADLFLCEASFTHGKEDLPELHLNGREAGEQAQRSRVGRLVLTHIPPWTDASVNLRDAREVFDGPVELARPGAVYQL
;
A
#
# COMPACT_ATOMS: atom_id res chain seq x y z
N MET A 1 13.87 -3.00 -10.03
CA MET A 1 12.62 -2.38 -9.55
C MET A 1 12.94 -1.63 -8.27
N LYS A 2 12.35 -0.44 -8.03
CA LYS A 2 12.66 0.38 -6.84
C LYS A 2 11.39 0.64 -6.03
N LEU A 3 11.44 0.40 -4.73
CA LEU A 3 10.39 0.77 -3.77
C LEU A 3 10.90 1.92 -2.89
N THR A 4 10.10 2.98 -2.76
CA THR A 4 10.31 4.07 -1.79
C THR A 4 9.16 4.09 -0.81
N VAL A 5 9.45 4.06 0.49
CA VAL A 5 8.44 4.20 1.54
C VAL A 5 8.05 5.69 1.64
N VAL A 6 6.84 6.03 1.23
CA VAL A 6 6.31 7.39 1.37
C VAL A 6 5.71 7.54 2.77
N GLY A 7 4.86 6.61 3.18
CA GLY A 7 4.32 6.54 4.53
C GLY A 7 4.12 5.08 4.97
N CYS A 8 4.22 4.85 6.27
CA CYS A 8 4.21 3.50 6.85
C CYS A 8 3.55 3.42 8.23
N SER A 9 2.90 4.49 8.68
CA SER A 9 2.14 4.50 9.94
C SER A 9 0.81 3.77 9.75
N GLY A 10 0.43 2.92 10.70
CA GLY A 10 -0.87 2.25 10.66
C GLY A 10 -1.98 3.03 11.37
N SER A 11 -3.23 2.87 10.91
CA SER A 11 -4.46 3.48 11.44
C SER A 11 -4.56 5.01 11.34
N PHE A 12 -3.50 5.75 11.63
CA PHE A 12 -3.43 7.22 11.58
C PHE A 12 -1.96 7.66 11.51
N PRO A 13 -1.66 8.89 11.03
CA PRO A 13 -0.28 9.31 10.86
C PRO A 13 0.38 9.53 12.21
N SER A 14 1.69 9.28 12.26
CA SER A 14 2.52 9.59 13.41
C SER A 14 3.18 10.96 13.24
N ALA A 15 3.88 11.44 14.27
CA ALA A 15 4.72 12.63 14.14
C ALA A 15 5.86 12.47 13.13
N ASP A 16 6.23 11.22 12.82
CA ASP A 16 7.38 10.87 12.00
C ASP A 16 7.02 10.30 10.63
N SER A 17 5.76 9.88 10.40
CA SER A 17 5.35 9.15 9.21
C SER A 17 3.88 9.39 8.83
N ALA A 18 3.63 9.60 7.54
CA ALA A 18 2.29 9.50 6.97
C ALA A 18 1.76 8.06 7.06
N CYS A 19 0.47 7.88 6.81
CA CYS A 19 -0.12 6.54 6.68
C CYS A 19 0.37 5.81 5.42
N SER A 20 -0.04 4.54 5.26
CA SER A 20 0.35 3.65 4.15
C SER A 20 0.38 4.36 2.80
N SER A 21 1.59 4.45 2.24
CA SER A 21 1.81 4.85 0.85
C SER A 21 3.21 4.46 0.42
N TYR A 22 3.33 3.83 -0.74
CA TYR A 22 4.59 3.28 -1.21
C TYR A 22 4.75 3.49 -2.71
N LEU A 23 5.84 4.13 -3.12
CA LEU A 23 6.11 4.45 -4.51
C LEU A 23 6.99 3.37 -5.15
N VAL A 24 6.46 2.69 -6.16
CA VAL A 24 7.15 1.67 -6.95
C VAL A 24 7.53 2.22 -8.32
N GLU A 25 8.81 2.11 -8.68
CA GLU A 25 9.35 2.66 -9.91
C GLU A 25 10.14 1.61 -10.72
N ALA A 26 9.90 1.56 -12.02
CA ALA A 26 10.65 0.78 -13.00
C ALA A 26 10.50 1.41 -14.39
N ASP A 27 11.58 1.43 -15.19
CA ASP A 27 11.58 1.94 -16.57
C ASP A 27 10.95 3.34 -16.75
N GLY A 28 11.08 4.20 -15.73
CA GLY A 28 10.50 5.55 -15.72
C GLY A 28 9.02 5.62 -15.35
N PHE A 29 8.35 4.48 -15.17
CA PHE A 29 6.96 4.38 -14.72
C PHE A 29 6.87 4.45 -13.19
N ARG A 30 5.85 5.15 -12.68
CA ARG A 30 5.58 5.36 -11.24
C ARG A 30 4.20 4.84 -10.84
N LEU A 31 4.19 3.75 -10.09
CA LEU A 31 3.01 3.17 -9.47
C LEU A 31 3.00 3.51 -7.97
N LEU A 32 1.92 4.14 -7.49
CA LEU A 32 1.71 4.35 -6.06
C LEU A 32 0.81 3.25 -5.48
N LEU A 33 1.30 2.56 -4.44
CA LEU A 33 0.51 1.64 -3.62
C LEU A 33 -0.02 2.42 -2.43
N ASP A 34 -1.33 2.56 -2.33
CA ASP A 34 -2.05 3.35 -1.32
C ASP A 34 -1.66 4.84 -1.25
N MET A 35 -2.62 5.65 -0.82
CA MET A 35 -2.46 7.09 -0.61
C MET A 35 -3.18 7.48 0.68
N GLY A 36 -2.61 7.01 1.78
CA GLY A 36 -3.09 7.25 3.13
C GLY A 36 -2.97 8.68 3.61
N ASN A 37 -3.57 8.94 4.77
CA ASN A 37 -3.58 10.26 5.43
C ASN A 37 -2.16 10.86 5.55
N GLY A 38 -1.96 12.05 4.98
CA GLY A 38 -0.67 12.77 4.96
C GLY A 38 0.32 12.34 3.86
N ALA A 39 0.02 11.27 3.10
CA ALA A 39 0.91 10.75 2.07
C ALA A 39 1.13 11.72 0.91
N LEU A 40 0.15 12.54 0.52
CA LEU A 40 0.29 13.48 -0.61
C LEU A 40 1.35 14.55 -0.33
N GLY A 41 1.45 15.00 0.92
CA GLY A 41 2.47 15.95 1.35
C GLY A 41 3.87 15.34 1.25
N GLU A 42 4.02 14.11 1.74
CA GLU A 42 5.30 13.40 1.76
C GLU A 42 5.73 12.93 0.36
N LEU A 43 4.78 12.50 -0.48
CA LEU A 43 5.02 12.06 -1.86
C LEU A 43 5.76 13.11 -2.70
N GLN A 44 5.46 14.40 -2.48
CA GLN A 44 6.08 15.52 -3.21
C GLN A 44 7.59 15.63 -3.00
N ARG A 45 8.16 14.94 -2.01
CA ARG A 45 9.60 14.85 -1.79
C ARG A 45 10.28 13.84 -2.71
N HIS A 46 9.49 12.94 -3.31
CA HIS A 46 9.97 11.77 -4.07
C HIS A 46 9.64 11.90 -5.56
N CYS A 47 8.49 12.49 -5.92
CA CYS A 47 8.13 12.81 -7.30
C CYS A 47 7.24 14.06 -7.41
N GLY A 48 7.10 14.62 -8.61
CA GLY A 48 6.16 15.69 -8.89
C GLY A 48 4.71 15.22 -8.79
N LEU A 49 3.79 16.16 -8.52
CA LEU A 49 2.35 15.90 -8.39
C LEU A 49 1.71 15.29 -9.65
N TYR A 50 2.34 15.44 -10.81
CA TYR A 50 1.82 14.93 -12.08
C TYR A 50 2.70 13.82 -12.69
N ASP A 51 3.66 13.33 -11.92
CA ASP A 51 4.63 12.31 -12.34
C ASP A 51 4.14 10.87 -12.12
N LEU A 52 3.05 10.68 -11.38
CA LEU A 52 2.42 9.37 -11.16
C LEU A 52 1.71 8.89 -12.41
N ASP A 53 1.95 7.63 -12.77
CA ASP A 53 1.32 6.99 -13.92
C ASP A 53 0.12 6.13 -13.53
N ALA A 54 0.11 5.59 -12.31
CA ALA A 54 -1.00 4.79 -11.78
C ALA A 54 -1.04 4.82 -10.24
N VAL A 55 -2.23 4.57 -9.69
CA VAL A 55 -2.43 4.32 -8.25
C VAL A 55 -3.14 2.97 -8.10
N ILE A 56 -2.77 2.20 -7.08
CA ILE A 56 -3.51 1.01 -6.64
C ILE A 56 -3.80 1.14 -5.15
N LEU A 57 -5.07 0.92 -4.79
CA LEU A 57 -5.57 0.98 -3.43
C LEU A 57 -5.85 -0.45 -2.96
N SER A 58 -5.21 -0.86 -1.86
CA SER A 58 -5.41 -2.17 -1.23
C SER A 58 -6.83 -2.32 -0.72
N HIS A 59 -7.34 -1.29 -0.04
CA HIS A 59 -8.68 -1.22 0.49
C HIS A 59 -9.09 0.24 0.76
N LEU A 60 -10.29 0.45 1.30
CA LEU A 60 -10.95 1.77 1.39
C LEU A 60 -11.02 2.37 2.82
N HIS A 61 -10.13 1.96 3.72
CA HIS A 61 -9.90 2.68 4.97
C HIS A 61 -9.18 4.01 4.71
N ALA A 62 -9.42 4.98 5.60
CA ALA A 62 -8.97 6.36 5.38
C ALA A 62 -7.43 6.48 5.35
N ASP A 63 -6.75 5.73 6.19
CA ASP A 63 -5.29 5.61 6.24
C ASP A 63 -4.68 4.91 5.02
N HIS A 64 -5.48 4.44 4.05
CA HIS A 64 -4.99 3.89 2.79
C HIS A 64 -5.42 4.70 1.56
N CYS A 65 -6.46 5.55 1.64
CA CYS A 65 -6.97 6.23 0.45
C CYS A 65 -7.36 7.71 0.61
N ILE A 66 -7.42 8.27 1.82
CA ILE A 66 -8.10 9.55 2.02
C ILE A 66 -7.36 10.74 1.36
N ASP A 67 -6.04 10.65 1.19
CA ASP A 67 -5.27 11.70 0.52
C ASP A 67 -5.51 11.74 -1.00
N MET A 68 -6.21 10.75 -1.57
CA MET A 68 -6.77 10.85 -2.92
C MET A 68 -7.71 12.05 -3.07
N CYS A 69 -8.39 12.48 -1.99
CA CYS A 69 -9.21 13.70 -2.00
C CYS A 69 -8.34 14.96 -2.17
N GLY A 70 -7.20 15.04 -1.49
CA GLY A 70 -6.24 16.12 -1.69
C GLY A 70 -5.63 16.05 -3.10
N TYR A 71 -5.37 14.84 -3.58
CA TYR A 71 -4.80 14.65 -4.90
C TYR A 71 -5.78 15.01 -6.03
N PHE A 72 -7.07 14.72 -5.83
CA PHE A 72 -8.16 15.22 -6.67
C PHE A 72 -8.06 16.73 -6.84
N VAL A 73 -7.96 17.49 -5.74
CA VAL A 73 -7.84 18.96 -5.78
C VAL A 73 -6.63 19.38 -6.61
N ALA A 74 -5.47 18.78 -6.37
CA ALA A 74 -4.23 19.10 -7.08
C ALA A 74 -4.30 18.83 -8.60
N ARG A 75 -5.01 17.77 -9.02
CA ARG A 75 -5.21 17.44 -10.44
C ARG A 75 -6.32 18.23 -11.08
N TYR A 76 -7.44 18.42 -10.38
CA TYR A 76 -8.64 19.06 -10.89
C TYR A 76 -8.48 20.57 -11.06
N TYR A 77 -7.85 21.21 -10.06
CA TYR A 77 -7.59 22.65 -10.02
C TYR A 77 -6.12 22.96 -10.31
N ARG A 78 -5.50 22.18 -11.23
CA ARG A 78 -4.09 22.33 -11.61
C ARG A 78 -3.73 23.80 -11.86
N TYR A 79 -2.71 24.27 -11.14
CA TYR A 79 -2.29 25.67 -11.12
C TYR A 79 -1.94 26.22 -12.52
N GLU A 80 -1.26 25.42 -13.33
CA GLU A 80 -0.84 25.79 -14.69
C GLU A 80 -2.00 25.83 -15.70
N GLY A 81 -3.22 25.50 -15.27
CA GLY A 81 -4.40 25.44 -16.12
C GLY A 81 -4.54 24.12 -16.88
N GLY A 82 -5.77 23.87 -17.35
CA GLY A 82 -6.16 22.60 -17.95
C GLY A 82 -6.25 21.46 -16.93
N ARG A 83 -6.77 20.30 -17.37
CA ARG A 83 -6.76 19.07 -16.57
C ARG A 83 -5.71 18.13 -17.14
N PRO A 84 -4.85 17.51 -16.31
CA PRO A 84 -3.98 16.46 -16.80
C PRO A 84 -4.84 15.27 -17.28
N ALA A 85 -4.24 14.37 -18.06
CA ALA A 85 -4.92 13.12 -18.42
C ALA A 85 -5.32 12.36 -17.13
N ALA A 86 -6.48 11.72 -17.17
CA ALA A 86 -6.89 10.84 -16.08
C ALA A 86 -5.87 9.70 -15.93
N ILE A 87 -5.44 9.44 -14.71
CA ILE A 87 -4.56 8.30 -14.41
C ILE A 87 -5.40 7.12 -13.93
N PRO A 88 -5.05 5.87 -14.27
CA PRO A 88 -5.74 4.71 -13.74
C PRO A 88 -5.58 4.60 -12.22
N VAL A 89 -6.71 4.41 -11.54
CA VAL A 89 -6.79 4.13 -10.11
C VAL A 89 -7.45 2.78 -9.93
N TYR A 90 -6.65 1.79 -9.55
CA TYR A 90 -7.12 0.45 -9.27
C TYR A 90 -7.53 0.37 -7.79
N GLY A 91 -8.70 -0.18 -7.48
CA GLY A 91 -9.14 -0.33 -6.09
C GLY A 91 -10.36 -1.24 -5.96
N PRO A 92 -10.82 -1.53 -4.74
CA PRO A 92 -12.03 -2.32 -4.50
C PRO A 92 -13.28 -1.77 -5.19
N GLU A 93 -14.35 -2.57 -5.19
CA GLU A 93 -15.64 -2.09 -5.64
C GLU A 93 -16.08 -0.86 -4.81
N GLY A 94 -16.68 0.14 -5.47
CA GLY A 94 -17.12 1.35 -4.77
C GLY A 94 -16.05 2.44 -4.57
N THR A 95 -14.83 2.29 -5.11
CA THR A 95 -13.72 3.25 -4.93
C THR A 95 -14.14 4.70 -5.29
N GLU A 96 -14.74 4.91 -6.47
CA GLU A 96 -15.19 6.26 -6.89
C GLU A 96 -16.24 6.82 -5.94
N GLN A 97 -17.22 5.99 -5.56
CA GLN A 97 -18.32 6.37 -4.68
C GLN A 97 -17.79 6.75 -3.30
N ARG A 98 -16.85 5.97 -2.76
CA ARG A 98 -16.21 6.23 -1.47
C ARG A 98 -15.46 7.54 -1.46
N LEU A 99 -14.64 7.80 -2.47
CA LEU A 99 -13.84 9.04 -2.56
C LEU A 99 -14.72 10.26 -2.82
N SER A 100 -15.73 10.13 -3.67
CA SER A 100 -16.71 11.19 -3.92
C SER A 100 -17.47 11.57 -2.65
N ALA A 101 -17.91 10.57 -1.87
CA ALA A 101 -18.58 10.79 -0.59
C ALA A 101 -17.65 11.34 0.49
N ALA A 102 -16.37 10.94 0.49
CA ALA A 102 -15.39 11.47 1.44
C ALA A 102 -15.04 12.94 1.18
N TYR A 103 -15.06 13.37 -0.10
CA TYR A 103 -14.82 14.75 -0.47
C TYR A 103 -16.08 15.64 -0.32
N ASP A 104 -17.27 15.09 -0.63
CA ASP A 104 -18.62 15.69 -0.44
C ASP A 104 -18.86 17.10 -1.03
N ASP A 105 -17.93 17.62 -1.85
CA ASP A 105 -18.01 18.96 -2.47
C ASP A 105 -17.46 18.97 -3.91
N VAL A 106 -17.77 17.92 -4.69
CA VAL A 106 -17.38 17.85 -6.11
C VAL A 106 -18.28 18.75 -6.98
N PRO A 107 -17.74 19.45 -8.00
CA PRO A 107 -18.56 20.28 -8.90
C PRO A 107 -19.66 19.51 -9.65
N SER A 108 -19.45 18.21 -9.87
CA SER A 108 -20.41 17.30 -10.49
C SER A 108 -20.09 15.85 -10.11
N GLU A 109 -21.06 14.94 -10.28
CA GLU A 109 -20.89 13.50 -10.06
C GLU A 109 -19.73 12.88 -10.86
N LYS A 110 -19.32 13.52 -11.96
CA LYS A 110 -18.25 13.02 -12.84
C LYS A 110 -16.87 13.57 -12.49
N SER A 111 -16.77 14.54 -11.59
CA SER A 111 -15.54 15.32 -11.41
C SER A 111 -14.35 14.45 -11.03
N MET A 112 -14.51 13.46 -10.14
CA MET A 112 -13.44 12.51 -9.79
C MET A 112 -12.96 11.75 -11.03
N SER A 113 -13.91 11.24 -11.83
CA SER A 113 -13.63 10.55 -13.09
C SER A 113 -13.00 11.43 -14.19
N GLU A 114 -13.01 12.75 -14.06
CA GLU A 114 -12.31 13.64 -15.01
C GLU A 114 -10.79 13.62 -14.82
N VAL A 115 -10.29 13.18 -13.67
CA VAL A 115 -8.86 13.15 -13.33
C VAL A 115 -8.35 11.77 -12.87
N PHE A 116 -9.25 10.83 -12.62
CA PHE A 116 -8.96 9.44 -12.28
C PHE A 116 -9.79 8.48 -13.14
N ASP A 117 -9.16 7.46 -13.70
CA ASP A 117 -9.80 6.35 -14.42
C ASP A 117 -9.94 5.17 -13.45
N PHE A 118 -11.08 5.06 -12.77
CA PHE A 118 -11.30 4.04 -11.74
C PHE A 118 -11.48 2.65 -12.34
N ARG A 119 -10.72 1.68 -11.82
CA ARG A 119 -10.72 0.27 -12.26
C ARG A 119 -10.91 -0.65 -11.05
N THR A 120 -12.01 -1.39 -11.04
CA THR A 120 -12.29 -2.33 -9.96
C THR A 120 -11.32 -3.51 -10.00
N LEU A 121 -10.65 -3.75 -8.87
CA LEU A 121 -9.79 -4.92 -8.66
C LEU A 121 -10.62 -6.20 -8.63
N LYS A 122 -9.99 -7.28 -9.09
CA LYS A 122 -10.50 -8.65 -8.99
C LYS A 122 -9.30 -9.57 -8.80
N PRO A 123 -9.44 -10.69 -8.06
CA PRO A 123 -8.38 -11.68 -7.97
C PRO A 123 -7.88 -12.13 -9.35
N GLY A 124 -6.57 -12.22 -9.51
CA GLY A 124 -5.93 -12.61 -10.76
C GLY A 124 -4.68 -11.79 -11.09
N ALA A 125 -4.26 -11.89 -12.36
CA ALA A 125 -3.06 -11.26 -12.88
C ALA A 125 -3.39 -10.25 -13.99
N PHE A 126 -2.72 -9.10 -13.99
CA PHE A 126 -2.88 -8.06 -14.99
C PHE A 126 -1.64 -7.15 -15.06
N GLU A 127 -1.55 -6.33 -16.11
CA GLU A 127 -0.44 -5.42 -16.30
C GLU A 127 -0.79 -4.00 -15.83
N ILE A 128 0.16 -3.36 -15.15
CA ILE A 128 0.16 -1.91 -14.89
C ILE A 128 1.50 -1.35 -15.35
N GLY A 129 1.51 -0.69 -16.51
CA GLY A 129 2.77 -0.21 -17.09
C GLY A 129 3.74 -1.37 -17.34
N PRO A 130 4.98 -1.34 -16.80
CA PRO A 130 5.97 -2.40 -16.96
C PRO A 130 5.85 -3.52 -15.90
N PHE A 131 4.85 -3.47 -15.03
CA PHE A 131 4.66 -4.42 -13.93
C PHE A 131 3.60 -5.46 -14.25
N THR A 132 3.93 -6.73 -14.05
CA THR A 132 2.93 -7.79 -13.90
C THR A 132 2.48 -7.81 -12.45
N VAL A 133 1.20 -7.51 -12.21
CA VAL A 133 0.59 -7.46 -10.88
C VAL A 133 -0.33 -8.64 -10.71
N HIS A 134 -0.11 -9.43 -9.65
CA HIS A 134 -1.03 -10.42 -9.15
C HIS A 134 -1.69 -9.89 -7.88
N THR A 135 -3.00 -10.10 -7.75
CA THR A 135 -3.75 -9.72 -6.57
C THR A 135 -4.71 -10.83 -6.17
N ASP A 136 -4.99 -10.92 -4.88
CA ASP A 136 -6.02 -11.79 -4.32
C ASP A 136 -6.59 -11.14 -3.05
N GLU A 137 -7.82 -11.52 -2.69
CA GLU A 137 -8.50 -11.03 -1.49
C GLU A 137 -7.81 -11.56 -0.23
N VAL A 138 -7.51 -10.66 0.70
CA VAL A 138 -6.84 -10.98 1.98
C VAL A 138 -7.84 -10.92 3.14
N SER A 139 -7.43 -11.41 4.33
CA SER A 139 -8.34 -11.56 5.46
C SER A 139 -8.51 -10.23 6.20
N HIS A 140 -9.49 -9.41 5.82
CA HIS A 140 -9.76 -8.13 6.47
C HIS A 140 -11.29 -7.86 6.52
N PRO A 141 -11.83 -7.01 7.44
CA PRO A 141 -13.28 -6.80 7.59
C PRO A 141 -13.99 -6.14 6.41
N VAL A 142 -13.22 -5.52 5.52
CA VAL A 142 -13.70 -4.93 4.27
C VAL A 142 -13.03 -5.62 3.09
N GLU A 143 -13.56 -5.43 1.89
CA GLU A 143 -12.88 -5.88 0.66
C GLU A 143 -11.46 -5.28 0.62
N ALA A 144 -10.47 -6.16 0.71
CA ALA A 144 -9.06 -5.80 0.81
C ALA A 144 -8.20 -6.78 0.01
N TYR A 145 -7.13 -6.26 -0.56
CA TYR A 145 -6.26 -7.01 -1.45
C TYR A 145 -4.80 -6.94 -1.03
N GLY A 146 -4.11 -8.08 -1.16
CA GLY A 146 -2.66 -8.15 -1.21
C GLY A 146 -2.18 -8.08 -2.66
N PHE A 147 -0.91 -7.71 -2.86
CA PHE A 147 -0.32 -7.56 -4.18
C PHE A 147 1.04 -8.22 -4.28
N ARG A 148 1.26 -8.89 -5.40
CA ARG A 148 2.57 -9.35 -5.86
C ARG A 148 2.88 -8.61 -7.15
N ILE A 149 3.99 -7.88 -7.16
CA ILE A 149 4.41 -7.00 -8.25
C ILE A 149 5.71 -7.55 -8.81
N GLU A 150 5.69 -7.95 -10.07
CA GLU A 150 6.83 -8.53 -10.76
C GLU A 150 7.36 -7.61 -11.84
N HIS A 151 8.68 -7.49 -11.91
CA HIS A 151 9.36 -6.78 -13.00
C HIS A 151 10.82 -7.20 -13.09
N GLY A 152 11.31 -7.51 -14.30
CA GLY A 152 12.73 -7.82 -14.53
C GLY A 152 13.24 -9.03 -13.75
N GLY A 153 12.37 -10.03 -13.47
CA GLY A 153 12.71 -11.21 -12.67
C GLY A 153 12.78 -10.94 -11.16
N ARG A 154 12.32 -9.77 -10.71
CA ARG A 154 12.23 -9.40 -9.29
C ARG A 154 10.80 -9.31 -8.83
N VAL A 155 10.58 -9.61 -7.56
CA VAL A 155 9.27 -9.71 -6.93
C VAL A 155 9.21 -8.86 -5.67
N LEU A 156 8.26 -7.92 -5.66
CA LEU A 156 7.82 -7.18 -4.48
C LEU A 156 6.44 -7.69 -4.08
N THR A 157 6.26 -8.09 -2.83
CA THR A 157 4.92 -8.38 -2.27
C THR A 157 4.55 -7.30 -1.26
N TYR A 158 3.34 -6.76 -1.38
CA TYR A 158 2.71 -5.87 -0.41
C TYR A 158 1.48 -6.57 0.18
N SER A 159 1.42 -6.72 1.51
CA SER A 159 0.33 -7.46 2.16
C SER A 159 -1.04 -6.78 2.08
N GLY A 160 -1.09 -5.45 1.93
CA GLY A 160 -2.26 -4.69 2.40
C GLY A 160 -2.41 -4.85 3.91
N ASP A 161 -3.63 -4.65 4.40
CA ASP A 161 -4.02 -5.00 5.77
C ASP A 161 -4.71 -6.35 5.77
N THR A 162 -4.33 -7.22 6.69
CA THR A 162 -4.82 -8.60 6.74
C THR A 162 -4.50 -9.30 8.06
N GLY A 163 -5.34 -10.23 8.47
CA GLY A 163 -4.96 -11.34 9.34
C GLY A 163 -4.25 -12.47 8.57
N PRO A 164 -3.90 -13.59 9.23
CA PRO A 164 -3.26 -14.73 8.56
C PRO A 164 -4.17 -15.37 7.51
N CYS A 165 -3.69 -15.56 6.27
CA CYS A 165 -4.47 -16.23 5.21
C CYS A 165 -3.59 -16.93 4.15
N GLU A 166 -4.19 -17.89 3.43
CA GLU A 166 -3.50 -18.63 2.36
C GLU A 166 -3.23 -17.78 1.11
N ALA A 167 -4.12 -16.82 0.80
CA ALA A 167 -3.93 -15.88 -0.31
C ALA A 167 -2.61 -15.11 -0.18
N LEU A 168 -2.31 -14.61 1.02
CA LEU A 168 -1.04 -13.94 1.32
C LEU A 168 0.15 -14.87 1.12
N THR A 169 0.02 -16.15 1.45
CA THR A 169 1.07 -17.16 1.20
C THR A 169 1.34 -17.32 -0.29
N GLY A 170 0.31 -17.46 -1.11
CA GLY A 170 0.45 -17.54 -2.56
C GLY A 170 1.11 -16.30 -3.19
N LEU A 171 0.71 -15.10 -2.74
CA LEU A 171 1.26 -13.84 -3.23
C LEU A 171 2.73 -13.62 -2.83
N SER A 172 3.12 -14.06 -1.64
CA SER A 172 4.46 -13.83 -1.08
C SER A 172 5.48 -14.91 -1.44
N GLU A 173 5.09 -16.03 -2.07
CA GLU A 173 6.00 -17.14 -2.39
C GLU A 173 7.24 -16.66 -3.18
N GLY A 174 8.42 -16.85 -2.59
CA GLY A 174 9.71 -16.51 -3.18
C GLY A 174 9.92 -15.02 -3.45
N ALA A 175 9.18 -14.12 -2.80
CA ALA A 175 9.32 -12.68 -3.02
C ALA A 175 10.73 -12.18 -2.62
N ASP A 176 11.39 -11.35 -3.44
CA ASP A 176 12.69 -10.76 -3.08
C ASP A 176 12.53 -9.80 -1.89
N LEU A 177 11.43 -9.03 -1.87
CA LEU A 177 11.07 -8.13 -0.77
C LEU A 177 9.58 -8.30 -0.42
N PHE A 178 9.30 -8.59 0.84
CA PHE A 178 7.95 -8.66 1.38
C PHE A 178 7.71 -7.50 2.34
N LEU A 179 6.92 -6.53 1.88
CA LEU A 179 6.42 -5.41 2.66
C LEU A 179 5.12 -5.86 3.35
N CYS A 180 5.21 -6.18 4.63
CA CYS A 180 4.15 -6.86 5.37
C CYS A 180 3.68 -6.02 6.56
N GLU A 181 2.37 -5.92 6.76
CA GLU A 181 1.80 -5.29 7.94
C GLU A 181 2.15 -6.05 9.23
N ALA A 182 2.23 -5.32 10.34
CA ALA A 182 2.45 -5.89 11.67
C ALA A 182 1.80 -4.98 12.71
N SER A 183 0.51 -4.71 12.56
CA SER A 183 -0.19 -3.70 13.34
C SER A 183 -0.34 -4.08 14.82
N PHE A 184 -0.52 -5.38 15.08
CA PHE A 184 -0.77 -5.93 16.41
C PHE A 184 0.50 -6.29 17.16
N THR A 185 0.37 -6.50 18.47
CA THR A 185 1.44 -6.99 19.36
C THR A 185 1.12 -8.40 19.80
N HIS A 186 2.07 -9.32 19.60
CA HIS A 186 1.92 -10.73 19.93
C HIS A 186 1.41 -10.96 21.36
N GLY A 187 0.30 -11.69 21.49
CA GLY A 187 -0.33 -12.06 22.75
C GLY A 187 -1.24 -10.98 23.35
N LYS A 188 -1.58 -9.94 22.57
CA LYS A 188 -2.51 -8.86 22.95
C LYS A 188 -3.64 -8.67 21.93
N GLU A 189 -3.86 -9.63 21.05
CA GLU A 189 -4.87 -9.58 20.02
C GLU A 189 -6.25 -9.88 20.61
N ASP A 190 -7.12 -8.87 20.62
CA ASP A 190 -8.51 -9.02 21.06
C ASP A 190 -9.48 -9.25 19.88
N LEU A 191 -9.01 -9.02 18.65
CA LEU A 191 -9.78 -9.15 17.41
C LEU A 191 -9.04 -10.08 16.44
N PRO A 192 -9.32 -11.40 16.45
CA PRO A 192 -8.70 -12.31 15.50
C PRO A 192 -9.07 -11.91 14.07
N GLU A 193 -8.18 -12.20 13.12
CA GLU A 193 -8.39 -12.02 11.67
C GLU A 193 -8.48 -10.56 11.17
N LEU A 194 -8.08 -9.58 11.99
CA LEU A 194 -8.05 -8.17 11.60
C LEU A 194 -6.71 -7.73 10.99
N HIS A 195 -5.63 -7.96 11.74
CA HIS A 195 -4.26 -7.54 11.44
C HIS A 195 -3.27 -8.62 11.88
N LEU A 196 -2.06 -8.58 11.32
CA LEU A 196 -0.94 -9.40 11.77
C LEU A 196 -0.24 -8.76 12.97
N ASN A 197 0.37 -9.59 13.81
CA ASN A 197 1.47 -9.16 14.68
C ASN A 197 2.84 -9.43 14.04
N GLY A 198 3.92 -8.96 14.67
CA GLY A 198 5.28 -9.17 14.16
C GLY A 198 5.67 -10.65 14.02
N ARG A 199 5.22 -11.51 14.94
CA ARG A 199 5.48 -12.95 14.88
C ARG A 199 4.80 -13.58 13.66
N GLU A 200 3.53 -13.29 13.44
CA GLU A 200 2.77 -13.83 12.31
C GLU A 200 3.32 -13.35 10.97
N ALA A 201 3.74 -12.08 10.87
CA ALA A 201 4.44 -11.56 9.69
C ALA A 201 5.76 -12.31 9.43
N GLY A 202 6.51 -12.64 10.49
CA GLY A 202 7.72 -13.47 10.39
C GLY A 202 7.44 -14.92 9.99
N GLU A 203 6.40 -15.55 10.56
CA GLU A 203 5.99 -16.91 10.21
C GLU A 203 5.53 -16.98 8.74
N GLN A 204 4.83 -15.95 8.26
CA GLN A 204 4.44 -15.80 6.86
C GLN A 204 5.67 -15.67 5.95
N ALA A 205 6.63 -14.82 6.31
CA ALA A 205 7.88 -14.65 5.58
C ALA A 205 8.69 -15.96 5.47
N GLN A 206 8.80 -16.70 6.57
CA GLN A 206 9.49 -17.99 6.62
C GLN A 206 8.76 -19.04 5.75
N ARG A 207 7.44 -19.12 5.87
CA ARG A 207 6.60 -20.07 5.10
C ARG A 207 6.74 -19.85 3.60
N SER A 208 6.67 -18.59 3.17
CA SER A 208 6.75 -18.19 1.77
C SER A 208 8.18 -18.05 1.24
N ARG A 209 9.20 -18.32 2.07
CA ARG A 209 10.63 -18.29 1.68
C ARG A 209 11.04 -16.96 1.05
N VAL A 210 10.59 -15.85 1.61
CA VAL A 210 10.90 -14.52 1.10
C VAL A 210 12.38 -14.20 1.31
N GLY A 211 12.95 -13.36 0.44
CA GLY A 211 14.34 -12.92 0.53
C GLY A 211 14.58 -11.89 1.65
N ARG A 212 13.58 -11.04 1.93
CA ARG A 212 13.61 -10.02 2.97
C ARG A 212 12.20 -9.67 3.46
N LEU A 213 12.05 -9.48 4.77
CA LEU A 213 10.83 -8.97 5.39
C LEU A 213 11.02 -7.50 5.82
N VAL A 214 10.13 -6.61 5.37
CA VAL A 214 10.03 -5.23 5.84
C VAL A 214 8.68 -5.06 6.51
N LEU A 215 8.70 -4.87 7.83
CA LEU A 215 7.47 -4.65 8.61
C LEU A 215 6.99 -3.20 8.41
N THR A 216 5.73 -3.04 8.07
CA THR A 216 5.08 -1.74 7.85
C THR A 216 3.74 -1.67 8.58
N HIS A 217 3.02 -0.56 8.41
CA HIS A 217 1.67 -0.36 8.95
C HIS A 217 1.60 -0.60 10.47
N ILE A 218 2.61 -0.15 11.21
CA ILE A 218 2.61 -0.26 12.67
C ILE A 218 1.97 1.02 13.23
N PRO A 219 0.84 0.93 13.97
CA PRO A 219 0.21 2.10 14.55
C PRO A 219 1.11 2.80 15.56
N PRO A 220 0.99 4.13 15.74
CA PRO A 220 1.82 4.89 16.67
C PRO A 220 1.78 4.43 18.14
N TRP A 221 0.72 3.72 18.56
CA TRP A 221 0.60 3.16 19.91
C TRP A 221 1.25 1.78 20.07
N THR A 222 1.64 1.13 18.97
CA THR A 222 2.26 -0.20 18.98
C THR A 222 3.78 -0.04 19.04
N ASP A 223 4.43 -0.75 19.97
CA ASP A 223 5.89 -0.75 20.06
C ASP A 223 6.49 -1.57 18.90
N ALA A 224 6.93 -0.87 17.86
CA ALA A 224 7.53 -1.48 16.68
C ALA A 224 8.77 -2.34 17.00
N SER A 225 9.48 -2.08 18.09
CA SER A 225 10.65 -2.88 18.49
C SER A 225 10.26 -4.28 18.97
N VAL A 226 9.06 -4.42 19.54
CA VAL A 226 8.49 -5.72 19.91
C VAL A 226 8.18 -6.53 18.65
N ASN A 227 7.47 -5.95 17.68
CA ASN A 227 7.17 -6.65 16.43
C ASN A 227 8.43 -7.03 15.65
N LEU A 228 9.43 -6.15 15.60
CA LEU A 228 10.71 -6.45 14.97
C LEU A 228 11.42 -7.64 15.64
N ARG A 229 11.43 -7.68 16.97
CA ARG A 229 12.05 -8.79 17.72
C ARG A 229 11.30 -10.09 17.44
N ASP A 230 9.98 -10.08 17.58
CA ASP A 230 9.16 -11.29 17.47
C ASP A 230 9.21 -11.87 16.04
N ALA A 231 9.26 -11.02 15.01
CA ALA A 231 9.49 -11.45 13.62
C ALA A 231 10.84 -12.16 13.43
N ARG A 232 11.90 -11.65 14.07
CA ARG A 232 13.26 -12.22 14.00
C ARG A 232 13.42 -13.54 14.74
N GLU A 233 12.51 -13.88 15.65
CA GLU A 233 12.53 -15.16 16.35
C GLU A 233 12.04 -16.32 15.46
N VAL A 234 11.32 -16.02 14.38
CA VAL A 234 10.63 -17.02 13.54
C VAL A 234 11.04 -16.97 12.07
N PHE A 235 11.63 -15.88 11.59
CA PHE A 235 12.18 -15.76 10.24
C PHE A 235 13.71 -15.69 10.27
N ASP A 236 14.35 -16.60 9.54
CA ASP A 236 15.83 -16.71 9.50
C ASP A 236 16.48 -15.63 8.61
N GLY A 237 15.69 -14.97 7.75
CA GLY A 237 16.17 -13.95 6.82
C GLY A 237 16.24 -12.53 7.41
N PRO A 238 16.64 -11.54 6.59
CA PRO A 238 16.72 -10.15 7.04
C PRO A 238 15.33 -9.57 7.36
N VAL A 239 15.18 -9.01 8.56
CA VAL A 239 13.99 -8.27 9.00
C VAL A 239 14.34 -6.83 9.38
N GLU A 240 13.57 -5.88 8.87
CA GLU A 240 13.66 -4.47 9.21
C GLU A 240 12.28 -3.79 9.35
N LEU A 241 12.27 -2.61 9.97
CA LEU A 241 11.09 -1.74 10.04
C LEU A 241 11.12 -0.78 8.85
N ALA A 242 9.97 -0.60 8.20
CA ALA A 242 9.78 0.47 7.23
C ALA A 242 10.03 1.84 7.89
N ARG A 243 10.61 2.76 7.12
CA ARG A 243 10.86 4.14 7.55
C ARG A 243 10.55 5.07 6.38
N PRO A 244 9.90 6.22 6.59
CA PRO A 244 9.69 7.21 5.53
C PRO A 244 11.00 7.59 4.85
N GLY A 245 10.97 7.65 3.53
CA GLY A 245 12.14 7.90 2.68
C GLY A 245 13.12 6.72 2.55
N ALA A 246 12.87 5.57 3.19
CA ALA A 246 13.66 4.37 2.93
C ALA A 246 13.45 3.91 1.48
N VAL A 247 14.55 3.50 0.83
CA VAL A 247 14.55 3.04 -0.56
C VAL A 247 15.10 1.62 -0.63
N TYR A 248 14.39 0.76 -1.34
CA TYR A 248 14.78 -0.61 -1.62
C TYR A 248 14.96 -0.81 -3.11
N GLN A 249 16.13 -1.30 -3.51
CA GLN A 249 16.43 -1.72 -4.88
C GLN A 249 16.33 -3.24 -4.95
N LEU A 250 15.47 -3.72 -5.85
CA LEU A 250 15.32 -5.13 -6.19
C LEU A 250 15.97 -5.37 -7.55
#